data_AF-A0A975A369-F1
#
_entry.id   AF-A0A975A369-F1
#
_cell.length_a   1.000
_cell.length_b   1.000
_cell.length_c   1.000
_cell.angle_alpha   90.00
_cell.angle_beta   90.00
_cell.angle_gamma   90.00
#
_symmetry.space_group_name_H-M   'P 1'
#
loop_
_entity.id
_entity.type
_entity.pdbx_description
1 polymer ?
#
loop_
_entity_poly.entity_id
_entity_poly.type
_entity_poly.pdbx_seq_one_letter_code
_entity_poly.pdbx_strand_id
1 'polypeptide(L)'
;MKFKKLMLSLGTISSFGTVATAISCGNKTYDSTEKIEQDNEFKTYADKLEDKWRLLTISSEFKLAKDKTKFEDIRKEYLEKCWSNTEFKNAAYEAFKLYASDKIAENRFYFSSKALEWQKNSLFDKEISKEWIKATKSNLGELEPNKIPSEEIFHILWKVDGTQIRRNIEKMILVMKYLMISDKDTIAKMNENFKYNENLKYDIQNYHLLQYAVKNQYTQLWQRTSAATDETEDPFFIKGYSVISGIKEFNDFIEDSSKNKKLENNSPEKITQNAQDTQLLGYQGFKKNPSEYDLNKILKWSDDDLLKIKDGNKLTGFLVPDEKQLRTLEYVKTNNYVPYKKEGGTPVVAYVNQIVPISSLQEKDLPSADENKKETVKKFVLSFENTPYKDSLKKLCYIFYQKDSSLFKTAMHAYVKLGYKIRVDIDNKELLSVVKDLPFVETKDKDKK
;
A
#
# COMPACT_ATOMS: atom_id res chain seq x y z
N MET A 1 38.90 -1.91 -9.32
CA MET A 1 38.50 -3.10 -10.12
C MET A 1 37.66 -2.64 -11.32
N LYS A 2 37.99 -3.03 -12.57
CA LYS A 2 37.19 -2.66 -13.76
C LYS A 2 36.08 -3.69 -13.95
N PHE A 3 34.83 -3.33 -13.62
CA PHE A 3 33.66 -4.18 -13.83
C PHE A 3 33.38 -4.34 -15.34
N LYS A 4 33.56 -5.55 -15.88
CA LYS A 4 33.16 -5.88 -17.26
C LYS A 4 31.63 -6.05 -17.35
N LYS A 5 31.11 -5.72 -18.54
CA LYS A 5 29.68 -5.59 -18.89
C LYS A 5 28.83 -6.79 -18.47
N LEU A 6 27.80 -6.49 -17.68
CA LEU A 6 26.69 -7.39 -17.33
C LEU A 6 25.78 -7.55 -18.56
N MET A 7 25.72 -8.75 -19.15
CA MET A 7 24.70 -9.13 -20.12
C MET A 7 23.45 -9.60 -19.37
N LEU A 8 22.36 -8.85 -19.48
CA LEU A 8 21.07 -9.16 -18.88
C LEU A 8 20.16 -9.70 -19.97
N SER A 9 19.88 -11.00 -19.95
CA SER A 9 18.83 -11.63 -20.77
C SER A 9 17.75 -12.19 -19.86
N LEU A 10 16.50 -11.81 -20.08
CA LEU A 10 15.34 -12.52 -19.54
C LEU A 10 15.33 -13.93 -20.14
N GLY A 11 15.41 -14.92 -19.29
CA GLY A 11 15.45 -16.31 -19.69
C GLY A 11 14.08 -16.96 -19.68
N THR A 12 13.81 -17.72 -20.72
CA THR A 12 12.69 -18.67 -20.82
C THR A 12 12.66 -19.65 -19.65
N ILE A 13 11.43 -20.02 -19.28
CA ILE A 13 11.02 -20.90 -18.19
C ILE A 13 11.76 -22.25 -18.30
N SER A 14 12.53 -22.61 -17.28
CA SER A 14 13.07 -23.97 -17.10
C SER A 14 12.95 -24.39 -15.64
N SER A 15 12.29 -25.53 -15.43
CA SER A 15 12.04 -26.21 -14.15
C SER A 15 13.23 -27.06 -13.68
N PHE A 16 13.16 -27.51 -12.41
CA PHE A 16 14.04 -28.43 -11.66
C PHE A 16 15.27 -27.77 -10.99
N GLY A 17 15.68 -28.06 -9.75
CA GLY A 17 15.28 -29.03 -8.72
C GLY A 17 16.11 -28.75 -7.44
N THR A 18 15.67 -29.30 -6.30
CA THR A 18 16.19 -29.12 -4.93
C THR A 18 17.59 -29.72 -4.69
N VAL A 19 18.33 -29.22 -3.68
CA VAL A 19 18.80 -29.98 -2.49
C VAL A 19 19.94 -29.26 -1.70
N ALA A 20 19.80 -29.36 -0.37
CA ALA A 20 20.76 -29.38 0.74
C ALA A 20 21.53 -28.12 1.20
N THR A 21 21.25 -27.82 2.47
CA THR A 21 21.97 -27.00 3.43
C THR A 21 23.24 -27.69 3.96
N ALA A 22 24.23 -26.87 4.34
CA ALA A 22 25.24 -27.25 5.33
C ALA A 22 25.55 -26.07 6.25
N ILE A 23 25.76 -26.40 7.52
CA ILE A 23 25.74 -25.54 8.71
C ILE A 23 27.17 -25.08 9.10
N SER A 24 27.27 -23.78 9.42
CA SER A 24 28.04 -23.07 10.48
C SER A 24 29.45 -23.52 10.90
N CYS A 25 30.36 -22.54 10.95
CA CYS A 25 31.13 -22.07 12.13
C CYS A 25 31.57 -20.62 11.80
N GLY A 26 31.25 -19.55 12.51
CA GLY A 26 31.55 -19.32 13.92
C GLY A 26 32.84 -18.48 14.03
N ASN A 27 32.76 -17.15 13.87
CA ASN A 27 33.69 -16.20 14.51
C ASN A 27 33.16 -14.77 14.42
N LYS A 28 32.92 -14.15 15.58
CA LYS A 28 32.73 -12.70 15.71
C LYS A 28 34.07 -12.03 15.41
N THR A 29 34.28 -11.58 14.19
CA THR A 29 35.34 -10.65 13.83
C THR A 29 34.80 -9.23 13.95
N TYR A 30 35.50 -8.37 14.68
CA TYR A 30 35.35 -6.92 14.55
C TYR A 30 35.62 -6.54 13.10
N ASP A 31 34.69 -5.84 12.46
CA ASP A 31 34.82 -5.44 11.05
C ASP A 31 35.86 -4.33 10.93
N SER A 32 36.89 -4.55 10.11
CA SER A 32 37.85 -3.49 9.77
C SER A 32 37.16 -2.42 8.90
N THR A 33 37.72 -1.22 8.83
CA THR A 33 37.20 -0.14 7.96
C THR A 33 37.06 -0.60 6.51
N GLU A 34 38.01 -1.38 6.02
CA GLU A 34 38.01 -1.94 4.66
C GLU A 34 36.87 -2.94 4.45
N LYS A 35 36.56 -3.76 5.47
CA LYS A 35 35.41 -4.67 5.43
C LYS A 35 34.10 -3.89 5.45
N ILE A 36 34.01 -2.81 6.24
CA ILE A 36 32.84 -1.91 6.25
C ILE A 36 32.65 -1.25 4.89
N GLU A 37 33.72 -0.76 4.26
CA GLU A 37 33.69 -0.19 2.91
C GLU A 37 33.27 -1.22 1.86
N GLN A 38 33.84 -2.43 1.91
CA GLN A 38 33.49 -3.53 1.02
C GLN A 38 32.02 -3.97 1.19
N ASP A 39 31.54 -4.11 2.43
CA ASP A 39 30.15 -4.44 2.73
C ASP A 39 29.21 -3.33 2.26
N ASN A 40 29.62 -2.06 2.34
CA ASN A 40 28.86 -0.93 1.81
C ASN A 40 28.82 -0.94 0.27
N GLU A 41 29.93 -1.28 -0.41
CA GLU A 41 29.96 -1.47 -1.85
C GLU A 41 29.04 -2.63 -2.28
N PHE A 42 29.06 -3.74 -1.55
CA PHE A 42 28.22 -4.90 -1.81
C PHE A 42 26.72 -4.61 -1.57
N LYS A 43 26.36 -3.91 -0.49
CA LYS A 43 24.98 -3.42 -0.26
C LYS A 43 24.52 -2.51 -1.39
N THR A 44 25.38 -1.58 -1.81
CA THR A 44 25.10 -0.67 -2.93
C THR A 44 24.86 -1.45 -4.23
N TYR A 45 25.55 -2.58 -4.42
CA TYR A 45 25.33 -3.45 -5.57
C TYR A 45 23.99 -4.20 -5.49
N ALA A 46 23.62 -4.74 -4.33
CA ALA A 46 22.33 -5.38 -4.11
C ALA A 46 21.15 -4.41 -4.36
N ASP A 47 21.24 -3.17 -3.87
CA ASP A 47 20.26 -2.11 -4.14
C ASP A 47 20.13 -1.82 -5.64
N LYS A 48 21.26 -1.73 -6.36
CA LYS A 48 21.25 -1.55 -7.82
C LYS A 48 20.60 -2.73 -8.55
N LEU A 49 20.77 -3.96 -8.06
CA LEU A 49 20.09 -5.11 -8.64
C LEU A 49 18.58 -5.10 -8.36
N GLU A 50 18.16 -4.73 -7.15
CA GLU A 50 16.73 -4.52 -6.84
C GLU A 50 16.12 -3.46 -7.76
N ASP A 51 16.83 -2.35 -7.98
CA ASP A 51 16.39 -1.27 -8.88
C ASP A 51 16.21 -1.76 -10.32
N LYS A 52 17.16 -2.55 -10.82
CA LYS A 52 17.04 -3.19 -12.14
C LYS A 52 15.86 -4.14 -12.20
N TRP A 53 15.71 -5.00 -11.19
CA TRP A 53 14.65 -6.00 -11.15
C TRP A 53 13.27 -5.33 -11.13
N ARG A 54 13.13 -4.28 -10.32
CA ARG A 54 11.89 -3.51 -10.21
C ARG A 54 11.52 -2.86 -11.53
N LEU A 55 12.47 -2.19 -12.20
CA LEU A 55 12.24 -1.57 -13.51
C LEU A 55 11.83 -2.61 -14.55
N LEU A 56 12.54 -3.74 -14.61
CA LEU A 56 12.22 -4.83 -15.54
C LEU A 56 10.83 -5.42 -15.29
N THR A 57 10.50 -5.65 -14.02
CA THR A 57 9.20 -6.19 -13.61
C THR A 57 8.08 -5.24 -14.02
N ILE A 58 8.18 -3.95 -13.70
CA ILE A 58 7.19 -2.95 -14.11
C ILE A 58 7.10 -2.83 -15.63
N SER A 59 8.24 -2.82 -16.33
CA SER A 59 8.26 -2.80 -17.79
C SER A 59 7.50 -3.98 -18.38
N SER A 60 7.62 -5.17 -17.79
CA SER A 60 6.89 -6.36 -18.22
C SER A 60 5.39 -6.23 -17.92
N GLU A 61 5.02 -5.86 -16.69
CA GLU A 61 3.62 -5.74 -16.24
C GLU A 61 2.80 -4.74 -17.07
N PHE A 62 3.44 -3.67 -17.55
CA PHE A 62 2.80 -2.62 -18.35
C PHE A 62 3.23 -2.63 -19.82
N LYS A 63 4.04 -3.62 -20.25
CA LYS A 63 4.57 -3.74 -21.62
C LYS A 63 5.27 -2.46 -22.10
N LEU A 64 6.05 -1.83 -21.24
CA LEU A 64 6.68 -0.52 -21.49
C LEU A 64 8.00 -0.61 -22.25
N ALA A 65 8.61 -1.78 -22.30
CA ALA A 65 9.82 -2.00 -23.08
C ALA A 65 9.81 -3.42 -23.65
N LYS A 66 10.41 -3.58 -24.83
CA LYS A 66 10.60 -4.91 -25.43
C LYS A 66 11.82 -5.59 -24.81
N ASP A 67 11.85 -6.91 -24.89
CA ASP A 67 13.03 -7.69 -24.53
C ASP A 67 14.22 -7.24 -25.37
N LYS A 68 15.24 -6.70 -24.70
CA LYS A 68 16.49 -6.23 -25.29
C LYS A 68 17.66 -6.84 -24.53
N THR A 69 18.81 -6.94 -25.19
CA THR A 69 20.02 -7.56 -24.63
C THR A 69 20.74 -6.70 -23.58
N LYS A 70 20.47 -5.39 -23.53
CA LYS A 70 21.13 -4.46 -22.59
C LYS A 70 20.11 -3.70 -21.76
N PHE A 71 20.36 -3.65 -20.45
CA PHE A 71 19.50 -2.95 -19.50
C PHE A 71 19.34 -1.46 -19.82
N GLU A 72 20.41 -0.77 -20.22
CA GLU A 72 20.33 0.66 -20.52
C GLU A 72 19.36 0.97 -21.68
N ASP A 73 19.28 0.08 -22.68
CA ASP A 73 18.37 0.23 -23.81
C ASP A 73 16.91 -0.02 -23.40
N ILE A 74 16.68 -0.90 -22.42
CA ILE A 74 15.37 -1.15 -21.81
C ILE A 74 14.96 0.06 -20.97
N ARG A 75 15.88 0.55 -20.13
CA ARG A 75 15.66 1.70 -19.26
C ARG A 75 15.33 2.96 -20.06
N LYS A 76 16.04 3.21 -21.16
CA LYS A 76 15.74 4.32 -22.06
C LYS A 76 14.33 4.22 -22.65
N GLU A 77 13.99 3.07 -23.23
CA GLU A 77 12.66 2.85 -23.81
C GLU A 77 11.54 2.94 -22.75
N TYR A 78 11.79 2.42 -21.56
CA TYR A 78 10.89 2.54 -20.42
C TYR A 78 10.59 4.01 -20.08
N LEU A 79 11.62 4.85 -19.96
CA LEU A 79 11.46 6.28 -19.66
C LEU A 79 10.77 7.05 -20.79
N GLU A 80 10.96 6.63 -22.04
CA GLU A 80 10.29 7.23 -23.21
C GLU A 80 8.80 6.84 -23.27
N LYS A 81 8.46 5.59 -22.96
CA LYS A 81 7.11 5.04 -23.15
C LYS A 81 6.20 5.15 -21.93
N CYS A 82 6.74 5.23 -20.71
CA CYS A 82 5.95 5.20 -19.49
C CYS A 82 4.81 6.25 -19.49
N TRP A 83 5.07 7.45 -20.02
CA TRP A 83 4.06 8.51 -20.07
C TRP A 83 3.09 8.43 -21.25
N SER A 84 3.42 7.63 -22.28
CA SER A 84 2.50 7.34 -23.39
C SER A 84 1.53 6.20 -23.08
N ASN A 85 1.84 5.38 -22.06
CA ASN A 85 0.96 4.32 -21.59
C ASN A 85 -0.01 4.88 -20.55
N THR A 86 -1.28 5.04 -20.94
CA THR A 86 -2.32 5.63 -20.07
C THR A 86 -2.55 4.83 -18.79
N GLU A 87 -2.49 3.50 -18.83
CA GLU A 87 -2.69 2.66 -17.64
C GLU A 87 -1.57 2.90 -16.61
N PHE A 88 -0.32 2.87 -17.07
CA PHE A 88 0.85 3.15 -16.25
C PHE A 88 0.82 4.56 -15.69
N LYS A 89 0.62 5.56 -16.56
CA LYS A 89 0.57 6.97 -16.19
C LYS A 89 -0.46 7.23 -15.08
N ASN A 90 -1.67 6.71 -15.24
CA ASN A 90 -2.73 6.87 -14.24
C ASN A 90 -2.36 6.19 -12.91
N ALA A 91 -1.83 4.96 -12.97
CA ALA A 91 -1.40 4.24 -11.78
C ALA A 91 -0.27 4.98 -11.04
N ALA A 92 0.74 5.46 -11.77
CA ALA A 92 1.89 6.17 -11.20
C ALA A 92 1.50 7.50 -10.57
N TYR A 93 0.66 8.29 -11.24
CA TYR A 93 0.24 9.57 -10.70
C TYR A 93 -0.71 9.41 -9.51
N GLU A 94 -1.59 8.41 -9.52
CA GLU A 94 -2.43 8.09 -8.36
C GLU A 94 -1.61 7.67 -7.14
N ALA A 95 -0.62 6.78 -7.33
CA ALA A 95 0.33 6.41 -6.29
C ALA A 95 1.13 7.62 -5.79
N PHE A 96 1.56 8.50 -6.70
CA PHE A 96 2.26 9.74 -6.33
C PHE A 96 1.42 10.67 -5.47
N LYS A 97 0.14 10.87 -5.80
CA LYS A 97 -0.75 11.72 -4.99
C LYS A 97 -0.87 11.19 -3.55
N LEU A 98 -0.99 9.88 -3.38
CA LEU A 98 -1.01 9.26 -2.05
C LEU A 98 0.33 9.40 -1.32
N TYR A 99 1.44 9.11 -2.01
CA TYR A 99 2.78 9.32 -1.47
C TYR A 99 2.99 10.77 -1.00
N ALA A 100 2.62 11.72 -1.84
CA ALA A 100 2.74 13.14 -1.56
C ALA A 100 1.88 13.55 -0.37
N SER A 101 0.62 13.08 -0.32
CA SER A 101 -0.29 13.34 0.79
C SER A 101 0.26 12.86 2.13
N ASP A 102 0.80 11.64 2.18
CA ASP A 102 1.41 11.07 3.39
C ASP A 102 2.61 11.89 3.86
N LYS A 103 3.51 12.26 2.94
CA LYS A 103 4.70 13.07 3.25
C LYS A 103 4.35 14.50 3.68
N ILE A 104 3.28 15.08 3.11
CA ILE A 104 2.75 16.39 3.49
C ILE A 104 2.07 16.34 4.86
N ALA A 105 1.36 15.26 5.18
CA ALA A 105 0.72 15.08 6.48
C ALA A 105 1.76 15.00 7.61
N GLU A 106 2.92 14.40 7.34
CA GLU A 106 4.08 14.39 8.24
C GLU A 106 4.77 15.76 8.33
N ASN A 107 4.98 16.41 7.18
CA ASN A 107 5.59 17.74 7.09
C ASN A 107 4.96 18.55 5.95
N ARG A 108 4.20 19.59 6.29
CA ARG A 108 3.53 20.44 5.30
C ARG A 108 4.45 21.09 4.28
N PHE A 109 5.75 21.24 4.59
CA PHE A 109 6.78 21.81 3.72
C PHE A 109 7.67 20.76 3.05
N TYR A 110 7.28 19.47 3.06
CA TYR A 110 8.11 18.36 2.61
C TYR A 110 8.72 18.61 1.22
N PHE A 111 7.90 18.94 0.21
CA PHE A 111 8.38 19.07 -1.16
C PHE A 111 9.19 20.35 -1.40
N SER A 112 8.89 21.46 -0.72
CA SER A 112 9.70 22.68 -0.84
C SER A 112 11.06 22.51 -0.15
N SER A 113 11.10 21.81 0.98
CA SER A 113 12.35 21.46 1.66
C SER A 113 13.19 20.50 0.81
N LYS A 114 12.57 19.47 0.22
CA LYS A 114 13.25 18.53 -0.68
C LYS A 114 13.71 19.16 -1.98
N ALA A 115 12.94 20.09 -2.55
CA ALA A 115 13.35 20.86 -3.71
C ALA A 115 14.69 21.59 -3.48
N LEU A 116 14.83 22.28 -2.35
CA LEU A 116 16.06 22.98 -1.99
C LEU A 116 17.23 22.00 -1.77
N GLU A 117 16.98 20.85 -1.13
CA GLU A 117 17.97 19.79 -0.96
C GLU A 117 18.45 19.24 -2.30
N TRP A 118 17.53 18.92 -3.23
CA TRP A 118 17.86 18.40 -4.56
C TRP A 118 18.64 19.41 -5.41
N GLN A 119 18.30 20.69 -5.30
CA GLN A 119 19.05 21.77 -5.95
C GLN A 119 20.45 21.91 -5.36
N LYS A 120 20.59 21.93 -4.03
CA LYS A 120 21.89 22.03 -3.34
C LYS A 120 22.80 20.86 -3.71
N ASN A 121 22.24 19.67 -3.84
CA ASN A 121 22.98 18.45 -4.20
C ASN A 121 23.20 18.28 -5.72
N SER A 122 22.87 19.30 -6.52
CA SER A 122 23.06 19.29 -7.99
C SER A 122 22.42 18.07 -8.68
N LEU A 123 21.26 17.61 -8.20
CA LEU A 123 20.59 16.43 -8.78
C LEU A 123 19.95 16.70 -10.15
N PHE A 124 19.73 17.98 -10.48
CA PHE A 124 19.16 18.40 -11.75
C PHE A 124 20.28 18.81 -12.71
N ASP A 125 20.41 18.11 -13.83
CA ASP A 125 21.30 18.54 -14.91
C ASP A 125 20.79 19.83 -15.58
N LYS A 126 21.52 20.36 -16.56
CA LYS A 126 21.20 21.63 -17.23
C LYS A 126 19.85 21.60 -17.95
N GLU A 127 19.43 20.46 -18.49
CA GLU A 127 18.16 20.32 -19.22
C GLU A 127 17.00 20.20 -18.23
N ILE A 128 17.13 19.29 -17.26
CA ILE A 128 16.15 19.09 -16.20
C ILE A 128 15.96 20.35 -15.35
N SER A 129 17.03 21.11 -15.10
CA SER A 129 16.94 22.38 -14.37
C SER A 129 16.05 23.39 -15.07
N LYS A 130 16.05 23.44 -16.41
CA LYS A 130 15.16 24.34 -17.17
C LYS A 130 13.71 23.90 -17.06
N GLU A 131 13.43 22.60 -17.20
CA GLU A 131 12.10 22.02 -17.00
C GLU A 131 11.60 22.32 -15.58
N TRP A 132 12.45 22.10 -14.57
CA TRP A 132 12.17 22.34 -13.16
C TRP A 132 11.83 23.80 -12.87
N ILE A 133 12.65 24.76 -13.33
CA ILE A 133 12.42 26.20 -13.13
C ILE A 133 11.08 26.61 -13.76
N LYS A 134 10.79 26.12 -14.97
CA LYS A 134 9.51 26.39 -15.65
C LYS A 134 8.33 25.86 -14.85
N ALA A 135 8.35 24.59 -14.47
CA ALA A 135 7.25 23.92 -13.76
C ALA A 135 7.03 24.50 -12.35
N THR A 136 8.09 24.99 -11.69
CA THR A 136 8.02 25.56 -10.34
C THR A 136 7.82 27.09 -10.32
N LYS A 137 7.65 27.72 -11.49
CA LYS A 137 7.51 29.18 -11.65
C LYS A 137 8.68 29.97 -11.03
N SER A 138 9.91 29.48 -11.22
CA SER A 138 11.19 30.06 -10.76
C SER A 138 11.40 30.20 -9.24
N ASN A 139 10.34 30.28 -8.43
CA ASN A 139 10.39 30.53 -6.99
C ASN A 139 9.69 29.43 -6.16
N LEU A 140 9.59 28.20 -6.67
CA LEU A 140 8.89 27.09 -6.00
C LEU A 140 7.40 27.37 -5.73
N GLY A 141 6.78 28.27 -6.50
CA GLY A 141 5.39 28.73 -6.29
C GLY A 141 4.33 27.65 -6.48
N GLU A 142 4.67 26.52 -7.10
CA GLU A 142 3.78 25.34 -7.19
C GLU A 142 4.03 24.30 -6.08
N LEU A 143 5.03 24.51 -5.22
CA LEU A 143 5.37 23.65 -4.08
C LEU A 143 4.97 24.31 -2.76
N GLU A 144 3.76 24.85 -2.74
CA GLU A 144 3.19 25.52 -1.58
C GLU A 144 2.96 24.54 -0.41
N PRO A 145 2.96 25.03 0.85
CA PRO A 145 2.68 24.19 2.00
C PRO A 145 1.31 23.52 1.87
N ASN A 146 1.24 22.25 2.28
CA ASN A 146 0.03 21.42 2.17
C ASN A 146 -0.47 21.11 0.73
N LYS A 147 0.29 21.44 -0.31
CA LYS A 147 -0.12 21.22 -1.70
C LYS A 147 0.60 20.02 -2.32
N ILE A 148 -0.18 19.11 -2.91
CA ILE A 148 0.38 18.00 -3.70
C ILE A 148 0.98 18.58 -4.99
N PRO A 149 2.23 18.24 -5.35
CA PRO A 149 2.84 18.72 -6.60
C PRO A 149 2.03 18.32 -7.83
N SER A 150 2.05 19.17 -8.86
CA SER A 150 1.38 18.90 -10.13
C SER A 150 1.96 17.68 -10.85
N GLU A 151 1.19 17.15 -11.80
CA GLU A 151 1.63 16.05 -12.66
C GLU A 151 2.91 16.41 -13.45
N GLU A 152 3.05 17.66 -13.90
CA GLU A 152 4.26 18.14 -14.59
C GLU A 152 5.49 18.07 -13.68
N ILE A 153 5.36 18.53 -12.42
CA ILE A 153 6.45 18.43 -11.44
C ILE A 153 6.78 16.96 -11.15
N PHE A 154 5.75 16.11 -11.00
CA PHE A 154 5.95 14.68 -10.80
C PHE A 154 6.73 14.04 -11.94
N HIS A 155 6.40 14.35 -13.20
CA HIS A 155 7.12 13.84 -14.37
C HIS A 155 8.60 14.23 -14.36
N ILE A 156 8.93 15.44 -13.91
CA ILE A 156 10.33 15.89 -13.79
C ILE A 156 11.03 15.08 -12.69
N LEU A 157 10.43 14.97 -11.51
CA LEU A 157 11.01 14.21 -10.39
C LEU A 157 11.21 12.73 -10.72
N TRP A 158 10.32 12.15 -11.53
CA TRP A 158 10.41 10.77 -11.98
C TRP A 158 11.67 10.45 -12.78
N LYS A 159 12.11 11.39 -13.62
CA LYS A 159 13.31 11.22 -14.46
C LYS A 159 14.60 11.19 -13.63
N VAL A 160 14.58 11.74 -12.42
CA VAL A 160 15.77 12.00 -11.60
C VAL A 160 15.91 10.96 -10.49
N ASP A 161 16.80 9.98 -10.68
CA ASP A 161 17.03 8.86 -9.75
C ASP A 161 17.36 9.32 -8.33
N GLY A 162 18.17 10.38 -8.20
CA GLY A 162 18.59 10.91 -6.90
C GLY A 162 17.44 11.39 -6.01
N THR A 163 16.26 11.67 -6.59
CA THR A 163 15.07 12.08 -5.81
C THR A 163 14.41 10.91 -5.08
N GLN A 164 14.69 9.67 -5.49
CA GLN A 164 14.04 8.43 -5.04
C GLN A 164 12.52 8.37 -5.26
N ILE A 165 11.90 9.39 -5.87
CA ILE A 165 10.45 9.43 -6.12
C ILE A 165 10.05 8.26 -7.01
N ARG A 166 10.73 8.07 -8.15
CA ARG A 166 10.45 6.95 -9.04
C ARG A 166 10.52 5.61 -8.31
N ARG A 167 11.60 5.35 -7.55
CA ARG A 167 11.79 4.11 -6.79
C ARG A 167 10.59 3.84 -5.86
N ASN A 168 10.15 4.83 -5.10
CA ASN A 168 9.05 4.68 -4.15
C ASN A 168 7.71 4.42 -4.84
N ILE A 169 7.42 5.14 -5.93
CA ILE A 169 6.18 4.96 -6.68
C ILE A 169 6.15 3.63 -7.42
N GLU A 170 7.27 3.20 -8.00
CA GLU A 170 7.41 1.88 -8.61
C GLU A 170 7.11 0.75 -7.59
N LYS A 171 7.59 0.85 -6.35
CA LYS A 171 7.26 -0.10 -5.28
C LYS A 171 5.76 -0.14 -4.98
N MET A 172 5.12 1.03 -4.88
CA MET A 172 3.67 1.15 -4.68
C MET A 172 2.89 0.47 -5.81
N ILE A 173 3.29 0.69 -7.07
CA ILE A 173 2.64 0.11 -8.25
C ILE A 173 2.77 -1.42 -8.25
N LEU A 174 3.96 -1.96 -7.95
CA LEU A 174 4.14 -3.42 -7.90
C LEU A 174 3.30 -4.08 -6.80
N VAL A 175 3.22 -3.46 -5.62
CA VAL A 175 2.33 -3.96 -4.56
C VAL A 175 0.87 -3.91 -5.00
N MET A 176 0.45 -2.82 -5.66
CA MET A 176 -0.91 -2.71 -6.19
C MET A 176 -1.20 -3.78 -7.24
N LYS A 177 -0.32 -4.01 -8.20
CA LYS A 177 -0.48 -5.07 -9.20
C LYS A 177 -0.58 -6.45 -8.53
N TYR A 178 0.28 -6.76 -7.56
CA TYR A 178 0.22 -8.00 -6.78
C TYR A 178 -1.12 -8.18 -6.04
N LEU A 179 -1.58 -7.15 -5.32
CA LEU A 179 -2.83 -7.21 -4.56
C LEU A 179 -4.07 -7.33 -5.46
N MET A 180 -4.00 -6.79 -6.67
CA MET A 180 -5.09 -6.79 -7.66
C MET A 180 -5.12 -8.01 -8.60
N ILE A 181 -4.24 -8.99 -8.40
CA ILE A 181 -4.26 -10.22 -9.20
C ILE A 181 -5.64 -10.89 -9.06
N SER A 182 -6.20 -11.23 -10.21
CA SER A 182 -7.56 -11.78 -10.35
C SER A 182 -7.59 -13.02 -11.25
N ASP A 183 -6.44 -13.66 -11.46
CA ASP A 183 -6.30 -14.86 -12.28
C ASP A 183 -5.96 -16.08 -11.40
N LYS A 184 -6.73 -17.14 -11.54
CA LYS A 184 -6.63 -18.38 -10.74
C LYS A 184 -5.23 -18.99 -10.82
N ASP A 185 -4.69 -19.12 -12.03
CA ASP A 185 -3.42 -19.82 -12.26
C ASP A 185 -2.24 -19.02 -11.71
N THR A 186 -2.30 -17.69 -11.84
CA THR A 186 -1.35 -16.76 -11.25
C THR A 186 -1.38 -16.83 -9.73
N ILE A 187 -2.57 -16.81 -9.11
CA ILE A 187 -2.72 -16.93 -7.65
C ILE A 187 -2.17 -18.27 -7.16
N ALA A 188 -2.48 -19.37 -7.85
CA ALA A 188 -2.00 -20.71 -7.50
C ALA A 188 -0.46 -20.81 -7.53
N LYS A 189 0.20 -20.16 -8.50
CA LYS A 189 1.68 -20.12 -8.58
C LYS A 189 2.31 -19.32 -7.45
N MET A 190 1.67 -18.23 -7.03
CA MET A 190 2.19 -17.36 -5.97
C MET A 190 1.92 -17.92 -4.57
N ASN A 191 0.78 -18.57 -4.38
CA ASN A 191 0.29 -19.06 -3.10
C ASN A 191 0.04 -20.57 -3.16
N GLU A 192 1.00 -21.35 -2.66
CA GLU A 192 0.94 -22.82 -2.62
C GLU A 192 -0.25 -23.38 -1.83
N ASN A 193 -0.81 -22.59 -0.90
CA ASN A 193 -1.97 -22.98 -0.12
C ASN A 193 -3.30 -22.63 -0.79
N PHE A 194 -3.28 -21.96 -1.94
CA PHE A 194 -4.50 -21.62 -2.68
C PHE A 194 -5.12 -22.88 -3.29
N LYS A 195 -6.40 -23.11 -2.99
CA LYS A 195 -7.21 -24.17 -3.57
C LYS A 195 -8.49 -23.57 -4.13
N TYR A 196 -8.74 -23.79 -5.41
CA TYR A 196 -9.97 -23.34 -6.06
C TYR A 196 -11.03 -24.45 -6.01
N ASN A 197 -11.74 -24.52 -4.88
CA ASN A 197 -12.82 -25.47 -4.62
C ASN A 197 -13.85 -24.86 -3.64
N GLU A 198 -14.84 -25.64 -3.20
CA GLU A 198 -15.90 -25.25 -2.25
C GLU A 198 -15.41 -24.62 -0.93
N ASN A 199 -14.13 -24.80 -0.56
CA ASN A 199 -13.52 -24.18 0.62
C ASN A 199 -12.97 -22.77 0.35
N LEU A 200 -13.05 -22.27 -0.87
CA LEU A 200 -12.64 -20.90 -1.21
C LEU A 200 -13.42 -19.90 -0.35
N LYS A 201 -12.67 -19.00 0.30
CA LYS A 201 -13.21 -17.98 1.20
C LYS A 201 -13.33 -16.61 0.56
N TYR A 202 -12.35 -16.26 -0.27
CA TYR A 202 -12.24 -14.95 -0.92
C TYR A 202 -12.51 -15.12 -2.41
N ASP A 203 -13.17 -14.14 -3.02
CA ASP A 203 -13.29 -14.09 -4.48
C ASP A 203 -11.90 -14.11 -5.13
N ILE A 204 -11.79 -14.68 -6.33
CA ILE A 204 -10.58 -14.61 -7.13
C ILE A 204 -10.26 -13.14 -7.42
N GLN A 205 -11.28 -12.31 -7.68
CA GLN A 205 -11.08 -10.92 -8.02
C GLN A 205 -10.45 -10.14 -6.85
N ASN A 206 -9.19 -9.74 -7.03
CA ASN A 206 -8.33 -9.15 -5.99
C ASN A 206 -8.13 -10.06 -4.77
N TYR A 207 -7.97 -11.37 -4.96
CA TYR A 207 -7.83 -12.38 -3.89
C TYR A 207 -6.84 -11.97 -2.78
N HIS A 208 -5.65 -11.49 -3.17
CA HIS A 208 -4.62 -11.08 -2.22
C HIS A 208 -5.00 -9.83 -1.44
N LEU A 209 -5.70 -8.86 -2.06
CA LEU A 209 -6.23 -7.69 -1.36
C LEU A 209 -7.27 -8.07 -0.32
N LEU A 210 -8.21 -8.96 -0.67
CA LEU A 210 -9.27 -9.45 0.21
C LEU A 210 -8.67 -10.11 1.46
N GLN A 211 -7.76 -11.07 1.25
CA GLN A 211 -7.05 -11.76 2.32
C GLN A 211 -6.26 -10.78 3.19
N TYR A 212 -5.57 -9.82 2.58
CA TYR A 212 -4.74 -8.86 3.29
C TYR A 212 -5.58 -7.92 4.17
N ALA A 213 -6.72 -7.44 3.68
CA ALA A 213 -7.61 -6.55 4.43
C ALA A 213 -8.19 -7.22 5.68
N VAL A 214 -8.68 -8.47 5.56
CA VAL A 214 -9.20 -9.23 6.71
C VAL A 214 -8.11 -9.48 7.75
N LYS A 215 -6.92 -9.91 7.32
CA LYS A 215 -5.81 -10.23 8.22
C LYS A 215 -5.31 -9.02 9.01
N ASN A 216 -5.29 -7.84 8.40
CA ASN A 216 -4.66 -6.66 9.00
C ASN A 216 -5.64 -5.68 9.67
N GLN A 217 -6.94 -5.90 9.49
CA GLN A 217 -8.01 -5.20 10.20
C GLN A 217 -7.87 -3.67 10.18
N TYR A 218 -7.82 -3.10 8.97
CA TYR A 218 -7.71 -1.66 8.81
C TYR A 218 -9.07 -0.96 8.95
N THR A 219 -9.06 0.24 9.53
CA THR A 219 -10.18 1.18 9.53
C THR A 219 -9.71 2.55 9.08
N GLN A 220 -10.64 3.35 8.56
CA GLN A 220 -10.48 4.80 8.46
C GLN A 220 -11.27 5.44 9.60
N LEU A 221 -10.63 6.28 10.40
CA LEU A 221 -11.15 6.69 11.71
C LEU A 221 -11.29 8.21 11.83
N TRP A 222 -12.46 8.63 12.29
CA TRP A 222 -12.72 9.96 12.83
C TRP A 222 -13.04 9.77 14.30
N GLN A 223 -12.30 10.43 15.19
CA GLN A 223 -12.57 10.31 16.61
C GLN A 223 -12.16 11.55 17.38
N ARG A 224 -12.86 11.75 18.50
CA ARG A 224 -12.39 12.65 19.53
C ARG A 224 -11.08 12.14 20.12
N THR A 225 -10.18 13.07 20.38
CA THR A 225 -8.99 12.86 21.22
C THR A 225 -9.07 13.79 22.41
N SER A 226 -8.76 13.30 23.60
CA SER A 226 -8.64 14.19 24.77
C SER A 226 -7.60 15.27 24.47
N ALA A 227 -7.93 16.52 24.78
CA ALA A 227 -7.01 17.64 24.72
C ALA A 227 -6.15 17.76 25.99
N ALA A 228 -6.62 17.17 27.10
CA ALA A 228 -5.96 17.27 28.39
C ALA A 228 -5.02 16.09 28.64
N THR A 229 -3.84 16.38 29.22
CA THR A 229 -2.91 15.37 29.75
C THR A 229 -3.48 14.61 30.94
N ASP A 230 -4.45 15.23 31.64
CA ASP A 230 -5.21 14.65 32.75
C ASP A 230 -6.72 14.67 32.44
N GLU A 231 -7.41 13.55 32.61
CA GLU A 231 -8.83 13.36 32.22
C GLU A 231 -9.82 14.29 32.96
N THR A 232 -9.40 14.92 34.05
CA THR A 232 -10.24 15.77 34.91
C THR A 232 -10.38 17.22 34.44
N GLU A 233 -9.56 17.67 33.48
CA GLU A 233 -9.56 19.05 32.97
C GLU A 233 -10.17 19.18 31.57
N ASP A 234 -10.89 18.16 31.09
CA ASP A 234 -11.51 18.24 29.77
C ASP A 234 -12.68 19.26 29.79
N PRO A 235 -12.57 20.41 29.09
CA PRO A 235 -13.58 21.50 29.12
C PRO A 235 -14.94 21.04 28.58
N PHE A 236 -15.01 19.87 27.97
CA PHE A 236 -16.22 19.26 27.48
C PHE A 236 -17.30 18.98 28.55
N PHE A 237 -16.93 18.64 29.79
CA PHE A 237 -17.92 18.39 30.86
C PHE A 237 -18.79 19.63 31.15
N ILE A 238 -18.40 20.80 30.66
CA ILE A 238 -19.08 22.09 30.83
C ILE A 238 -20.15 22.32 29.74
N LYS A 239 -20.10 21.63 28.59
CA LYS A 239 -20.93 21.98 27.41
C LYS A 239 -22.35 21.37 27.37
N GLY A 240 -22.76 20.54 28.32
CA GLY A 240 -24.16 20.12 28.49
C GLY A 240 -24.76 19.22 27.39
N TYR A 241 -23.96 18.67 26.47
CA TYR A 241 -24.45 17.81 25.39
C TYR A 241 -24.73 16.38 25.89
N SER A 242 -25.99 15.94 25.77
CA SER A 242 -26.41 14.58 26.16
C SER A 242 -26.46 13.58 25.00
N VAL A 243 -26.62 14.03 23.75
CA VAL A 243 -26.85 13.16 22.59
C VAL A 243 -26.21 13.66 21.30
N ILE A 244 -25.96 12.74 20.36
CA ILE A 244 -25.61 13.02 18.96
C ILE A 244 -26.78 12.67 18.07
N SER A 245 -27.29 13.65 17.32
CA SER A 245 -28.38 13.53 16.33
C SER A 245 -27.90 13.72 14.88
N GLY A 246 -26.61 13.99 14.67
CA GLY A 246 -26.08 14.20 13.33
C GLY A 246 -24.65 14.72 13.33
N ILE A 247 -24.24 15.22 12.15
CA ILE A 247 -22.87 15.71 11.90
C ILE A 247 -22.56 16.95 12.74
N LYS A 248 -23.53 17.85 12.92
CA LYS A 248 -23.32 19.08 13.71
C LYS A 248 -22.95 18.70 15.14
N GLU A 249 -23.81 17.94 15.81
CA GLU A 249 -23.55 17.52 17.19
C GLU A 249 -22.25 16.73 17.24
N PHE A 250 -22.02 15.75 16.37
CA PHE A 250 -20.76 15.01 16.32
C PHE A 250 -19.52 15.93 16.26
N ASN A 251 -19.57 16.97 15.43
CA ASN A 251 -18.49 17.95 15.31
C ASN A 251 -18.35 18.82 16.56
N ASP A 252 -19.46 19.21 17.20
CA ASP A 252 -19.45 19.95 18.47
C ASP A 252 -18.71 19.15 19.57
N PHE A 253 -18.81 17.81 19.58
CA PHE A 253 -18.04 16.94 20.50
C PHE A 253 -16.53 16.85 20.17
N ILE A 254 -16.12 17.22 18.96
CA ILE A 254 -14.73 17.11 18.48
C ILE A 254 -14.01 18.47 18.44
N GLU A 255 -14.76 19.57 18.38
CA GLU A 255 -14.22 20.93 18.19
C GLU A 255 -13.10 21.28 19.18
N ASP A 256 -13.26 20.86 20.45
CA ASP A 256 -12.29 21.10 21.53
C ASP A 256 -11.13 20.09 21.57
N SER A 257 -11.10 19.12 20.65
CA SER A 257 -10.02 18.14 20.62
C SER A 257 -8.74 18.72 20.02
N SER A 258 -7.59 18.21 20.48
CA SER A 258 -6.27 18.56 19.95
C SER A 258 -6.09 18.23 18.45
N LYS A 259 -6.97 17.37 17.89
CA LYS A 259 -6.96 16.95 16.49
C LYS A 259 -8.36 17.05 15.89
N ASN A 260 -8.75 18.23 15.43
CA ASN A 260 -10.05 18.50 14.81
C ASN A 260 -10.00 18.60 13.27
N LYS A 261 -9.05 17.91 12.61
CA LYS A 261 -8.90 17.97 11.14
C LYS A 261 -10.08 17.33 10.40
N LYS A 262 -10.44 17.87 9.23
CA LYS A 262 -11.36 17.24 8.28
C LYS A 262 -10.60 16.41 7.25
N LEU A 263 -11.28 15.43 6.67
CA LEU A 263 -10.84 14.83 5.42
C LEU A 263 -11.22 15.77 4.27
N GLU A 264 -10.23 16.26 3.53
CA GLU A 264 -10.49 17.15 2.38
C GLU A 264 -11.26 16.43 1.26
N ASN A 265 -12.13 17.16 0.56
CA ASN A 265 -12.97 16.60 -0.51
C ASN A 265 -12.17 15.94 -1.65
N ASN A 266 -11.02 16.52 -1.98
CA ASN A 266 -10.10 16.05 -3.00
C ASN A 266 -8.96 15.19 -2.43
N SER A 267 -9.04 14.80 -1.15
CA SER A 267 -8.01 13.99 -0.51
C SER A 267 -7.85 12.67 -1.24
N PRO A 268 -6.60 12.24 -1.54
CA PRO A 268 -6.37 10.94 -2.13
C PRO A 268 -6.72 9.79 -1.17
N GLU A 269 -6.86 10.07 0.14
CA GLU A 269 -7.33 9.12 1.15
C GLU A 269 -8.86 8.95 1.18
N LYS A 270 -9.62 9.74 0.41
CA LYS A 270 -11.07 9.53 0.25
C LYS A 270 -11.32 8.29 -0.61
N ILE A 271 -11.81 7.24 0.04
CA ILE A 271 -12.07 5.93 -0.56
C ILE A 271 -13.56 5.61 -0.73
N THR A 272 -14.45 6.31 -0.02
CA THR A 272 -15.90 6.14 -0.14
C THR A 272 -16.54 7.30 -0.92
N GLN A 273 -17.79 7.10 -1.36
CA GLN A 273 -18.63 8.16 -1.94
C GLN A 273 -19.53 8.84 -0.90
N ASN A 274 -19.38 8.51 0.38
CA ASN A 274 -20.18 9.05 1.44
C ASN A 274 -19.90 10.55 1.62
N ALA A 275 -20.96 11.37 1.53
CA ALA A 275 -20.82 12.82 1.64
C ALA A 275 -20.36 13.24 3.05
N GLN A 276 -20.77 12.51 4.08
CA GLN A 276 -20.44 12.84 5.47
C GLN A 276 -18.95 12.69 5.80
N ASP A 277 -18.19 11.84 5.10
CA ASP A 277 -16.77 11.56 5.40
C ASP A 277 -15.91 12.85 5.39
N THR A 278 -16.29 13.84 4.57
CA THR A 278 -15.58 15.12 4.43
C THR A 278 -16.21 16.26 5.23
N GLN A 279 -17.36 16.01 5.86
CA GLN A 279 -18.07 16.97 6.72
C GLN A 279 -17.69 16.82 8.20
N LEU A 280 -17.25 15.62 8.59
CA LEU A 280 -16.87 15.27 9.96
C LEU A 280 -15.48 15.82 10.32
N LEU A 281 -15.36 16.36 11.54
CA LEU A 281 -14.09 16.70 12.19
C LEU A 281 -13.45 15.43 12.80
N GLY A 282 -12.19 15.55 13.20
CA GLY A 282 -11.50 14.51 13.98
C GLY A 282 -10.89 13.40 13.13
N TYR A 283 -10.71 13.62 11.83
CA TYR A 283 -10.10 12.65 10.93
C TYR A 283 -8.68 12.30 11.37
N GLN A 284 -8.41 11.00 11.55
CA GLN A 284 -7.12 10.47 12.00
C GLN A 284 -6.42 9.58 10.97
N GLY A 285 -6.98 9.43 9.78
CA GLY A 285 -6.43 8.55 8.75
C GLY A 285 -6.74 7.08 8.97
N PHE A 286 -5.92 6.24 8.36
CA PHE A 286 -6.04 4.79 8.44
C PHE A 286 -5.34 4.23 9.69
N LYS A 287 -6.03 3.37 10.43
CA LYS A 287 -5.55 2.69 11.63
C LYS A 287 -5.58 1.18 11.43
N LYS A 288 -4.51 0.51 11.81
CA LYS A 288 -4.38 -0.95 11.83
C LYS A 288 -4.78 -1.47 13.20
N ASN A 289 -5.64 -2.48 13.28
CA ASN A 289 -6.08 -3.08 14.55
C ASN A 289 -6.54 -2.02 15.59
N PRO A 290 -7.55 -1.19 15.30
CA PRO A 290 -7.94 -0.11 16.19
C PRO A 290 -8.42 -0.66 17.54
N SER A 291 -7.69 -0.36 18.60
CA SER A 291 -8.05 -0.72 19.98
C SER A 291 -8.84 0.38 20.67
N GLU A 292 -8.82 1.59 20.12
CA GLU A 292 -9.58 2.73 20.61
C GLU A 292 -11.07 2.37 20.72
N TYR A 293 -11.69 2.73 21.84
CA TYR A 293 -13.10 2.45 22.14
C TYR A 293 -13.54 0.99 21.98
N ASP A 294 -12.63 0.03 22.18
CA ASP A 294 -12.90 -1.40 21.97
C ASP A 294 -13.36 -1.75 20.54
N LEU A 295 -12.97 -0.94 19.54
CA LEU A 295 -13.36 -1.14 18.14
C LEU A 295 -13.02 -2.55 17.62
N ASN A 296 -11.88 -3.11 18.04
CA ASN A 296 -11.49 -4.48 17.70
C ASN A 296 -12.47 -5.57 18.19
N LYS A 297 -13.24 -5.32 19.25
CA LYS A 297 -14.28 -6.24 19.78
C LYS A 297 -15.64 -5.99 19.15
N ILE A 298 -15.90 -4.75 18.74
CA ILE A 298 -17.18 -4.30 18.19
C ILE A 298 -17.29 -4.67 16.70
N LEU A 299 -16.22 -4.40 15.95
CA LEU A 299 -16.16 -4.63 14.52
C LEU A 299 -16.00 -6.13 14.21
N LYS A 300 -16.59 -6.56 13.09
CA LYS A 300 -16.59 -7.97 12.68
C LYS A 300 -15.42 -8.26 11.76
N TRP A 301 -14.56 -9.19 12.15
CA TRP A 301 -13.34 -9.51 11.38
C TRP A 301 -13.23 -10.97 10.97
N SER A 302 -14.09 -11.85 11.51
CA SER A 302 -14.08 -13.27 11.16
C SER A 302 -14.73 -13.48 9.79
N ASP A 303 -14.24 -14.45 9.02
CA ASP A 303 -14.80 -14.74 7.69
C ASP A 303 -16.32 -15.06 7.80
N ASP A 304 -16.72 -15.82 8.82
CA ASP A 304 -18.11 -16.22 9.05
C ASP A 304 -19.04 -15.04 9.37
N ASP A 305 -18.58 -14.05 10.13
CA ASP A 305 -19.38 -12.86 10.41
C ASP A 305 -19.45 -11.94 9.19
N LEU A 306 -18.35 -11.80 8.45
CA LEU A 306 -18.30 -10.99 7.24
C LEU A 306 -19.20 -11.56 6.13
N LEU A 307 -19.33 -12.89 6.02
CA LEU A 307 -20.25 -13.55 5.09
C LEU A 307 -21.74 -13.30 5.40
N LYS A 308 -22.07 -12.89 6.64
CA LYS A 308 -23.44 -12.52 7.03
C LYS A 308 -23.77 -11.07 6.66
N ILE A 309 -22.77 -10.24 6.34
CA ILE A 309 -22.98 -8.84 5.95
C ILE A 309 -23.28 -8.79 4.45
N LYS A 310 -24.52 -8.37 4.13
CA LYS A 310 -25.01 -8.22 2.75
C LYS A 310 -25.23 -6.76 2.33
N ASP A 311 -25.02 -5.82 3.25
CA ASP A 311 -25.17 -4.38 2.99
C ASP A 311 -23.89 -3.66 3.43
N GLY A 312 -23.18 -3.08 2.45
CA GLY A 312 -21.94 -2.34 2.68
C GLY A 312 -22.11 -1.12 3.58
N ASN A 313 -23.32 -0.57 3.70
CA ASN A 313 -23.57 0.56 4.60
C ASN A 313 -23.34 0.21 6.08
N LYS A 314 -23.35 -1.08 6.44
CA LYS A 314 -23.02 -1.54 7.81
C LYS A 314 -21.53 -1.43 8.15
N LEU A 315 -20.67 -1.23 7.14
CA LEU A 315 -19.23 -1.06 7.33
C LEU A 315 -18.86 0.37 7.69
N THR A 316 -19.78 1.32 7.55
CA THR A 316 -19.53 2.74 7.76
C THR A 316 -20.57 3.34 8.69
N GLY A 317 -20.13 4.02 9.75
CA GLY A 317 -21.08 4.73 10.59
C GLY A 317 -20.50 5.31 11.87
N PHE A 318 -21.39 5.95 12.63
CA PHE A 318 -21.16 6.43 13.98
C PHE A 318 -21.13 5.24 14.94
N LEU A 319 -20.13 5.20 15.81
CA LEU A 319 -20.06 4.21 16.88
C LEU A 319 -21.10 4.55 17.95
N VAL A 320 -22.11 3.70 18.11
CA VAL A 320 -23.09 3.82 19.20
C VAL A 320 -22.61 2.96 20.38
N PRO A 321 -22.13 3.55 21.48
CA PRO A 321 -21.39 2.81 22.52
C PRO A 321 -22.22 1.73 23.20
N ASP A 322 -23.48 2.04 23.52
CA ASP A 322 -24.39 1.13 24.22
C ASP A 322 -24.80 -0.08 23.38
N GLU A 323 -24.95 0.12 22.07
CA GLU A 323 -25.34 -0.95 21.14
C GLU A 323 -24.15 -1.78 20.66
N LYS A 324 -22.92 -1.27 20.83
CA LYS A 324 -21.68 -1.88 20.32
C LYS A 324 -21.77 -2.15 18.82
N GLN A 325 -22.27 -1.17 18.05
CA GLN A 325 -22.46 -1.26 16.60
C GLN A 325 -22.19 0.09 15.92
N LEU A 326 -21.89 0.02 14.62
CA LEU A 326 -21.86 1.19 13.75
C LEU A 326 -23.27 1.48 13.23
N ARG A 327 -23.67 2.75 13.28
CA ARG A 327 -24.96 3.23 12.76
C ARG A 327 -24.79 4.29 11.69
N THR A 328 -25.62 4.21 10.66
CA THR A 328 -25.61 5.17 9.56
C THR A 328 -26.08 6.55 10.03
N LEU A 329 -25.79 7.59 9.26
CA LEU A 329 -26.27 8.95 9.55
C LEU A 329 -27.80 9.00 9.61
N GLU A 330 -28.49 8.26 8.75
CA GLU A 330 -29.96 8.23 8.73
C GLU A 330 -30.53 7.68 10.04
N TYR A 331 -29.97 6.58 10.54
CA TYR A 331 -30.35 6.04 11.83
C TYR A 331 -30.15 7.05 12.97
N VAL A 332 -28.99 7.72 12.97
CA VAL A 332 -28.62 8.69 14.03
C VAL A 332 -29.55 9.91 14.02
N LYS A 333 -29.97 10.39 12.84
CA LYS A 333 -30.92 11.50 12.73
C LYS A 333 -32.30 11.19 13.31
N THR A 334 -32.74 9.94 13.24
CA THR A 334 -34.06 9.54 13.73
C THR A 334 -34.04 9.15 15.21
N ASN A 335 -32.98 8.47 15.66
CA ASN A 335 -32.98 7.83 16.99
C ASN A 335 -32.13 8.60 18.02
N ASN A 336 -31.17 9.41 17.55
CA ASN A 336 -30.09 9.98 18.35
C ASN A 336 -29.30 8.89 19.10
N TYR A 337 -28.19 9.25 19.74
CA TYR A 337 -27.55 8.34 20.71
C TYR A 337 -26.77 9.09 21.77
N VAL A 338 -26.59 8.45 22.93
CA VAL A 338 -25.76 8.94 24.02
C VAL A 338 -24.31 8.52 23.77
N PRO A 339 -23.36 9.45 23.60
CA PRO A 339 -21.99 9.13 23.20
C PRO A 339 -21.09 8.82 24.40
N TYR A 340 -21.59 8.08 25.39
CA TYR A 340 -20.86 7.78 26.63
C TYR A 340 -20.95 6.30 26.93
N LYS A 341 -19.91 5.73 27.55
CA LYS A 341 -20.02 4.41 28.17
C LYS A 341 -20.86 4.54 29.46
N LYS A 342 -21.76 3.59 29.70
CA LYS A 342 -22.51 3.49 30.97
C LYS A 342 -21.60 3.41 32.21
N GLU A 343 -20.41 2.86 32.05
CA GLU A 343 -19.39 2.75 33.09
C GLU A 343 -18.29 3.79 32.83
N GLY A 344 -18.11 4.74 33.75
CA GLY A 344 -16.97 5.66 33.75
C GLY A 344 -17.16 7.02 33.08
N GLY A 345 -18.30 7.27 32.41
CA GLY A 345 -18.63 8.61 31.89
C GLY A 345 -17.69 9.15 30.80
N THR A 346 -16.76 8.34 30.29
CA THR A 346 -15.84 8.74 29.22
C THR A 346 -16.61 8.86 27.90
N PRO A 347 -16.47 9.98 27.17
CA PRO A 347 -17.10 10.14 25.87
C PRO A 347 -16.48 9.18 24.85
N VAL A 348 -17.32 8.51 24.09
CA VAL A 348 -16.99 7.64 22.97
C VAL A 348 -17.63 8.24 21.72
N VAL A 349 -16.86 9.08 21.04
CA VAL A 349 -17.27 9.77 19.82
C VAL A 349 -16.36 9.33 18.70
N ALA A 350 -16.87 8.44 17.86
CA ALA A 350 -16.16 7.94 16.70
C ALA A 350 -17.09 7.73 15.51
N TYR A 351 -16.57 8.00 14.32
CA TYR A 351 -17.13 7.57 13.05
C TYR A 351 -16.07 6.72 12.35
N VAL A 352 -16.47 5.58 11.82
CA VAL A 352 -15.56 4.53 11.36
C VAL A 352 -15.98 4.06 9.98
N ASN A 353 -15.02 3.95 9.07
CA ASN A 353 -15.13 3.10 7.89
C ASN A 353 -14.30 1.83 8.13
N GLN A 354 -14.96 0.69 8.25
CA GLN A 354 -14.33 -0.61 8.38
C GLN A 354 -13.90 -1.14 7.00
N ILE A 355 -12.61 -1.44 6.83
CA ILE A 355 -12.04 -1.85 5.54
C ILE A 355 -11.89 -3.38 5.52
N VAL A 356 -12.98 -4.05 5.12
CA VAL A 356 -13.12 -5.50 5.05
C VAL A 356 -14.02 -5.91 3.88
N PRO A 357 -13.71 -7.01 3.20
CA PRO A 357 -14.68 -7.59 2.27
C PRO A 357 -15.87 -8.13 3.03
N ILE A 358 -17.00 -8.22 2.35
CA ILE A 358 -18.23 -8.81 2.86
C ILE A 358 -18.75 -9.83 1.85
N SER A 359 -19.85 -10.50 2.13
CA SER A 359 -20.41 -11.45 1.19
C SER A 359 -20.59 -10.86 -0.21
N SER A 360 -20.23 -11.63 -1.23
CA SER A 360 -20.57 -11.40 -2.62
C SER A 360 -22.09 -11.26 -2.79
N LEU A 361 -22.48 -10.54 -3.85
CA LEU A 361 -23.90 -10.37 -4.21
C LEU A 361 -24.51 -11.66 -4.74
N GLN A 362 -23.70 -12.48 -5.40
CA GLN A 362 -24.10 -13.73 -6.04
C GLN A 362 -23.29 -14.90 -5.51
N GLU A 363 -23.91 -16.07 -5.49
CA GLU A 363 -23.20 -17.33 -5.27
C GLU A 363 -22.28 -17.62 -6.45
N LYS A 364 -21.12 -18.21 -6.17
CA LYS A 364 -20.18 -18.70 -7.18
C LYS A 364 -20.29 -20.22 -7.25
N ASP A 365 -20.29 -20.76 -8.46
CA ASP A 365 -20.18 -22.20 -8.69
C ASP A 365 -18.70 -22.60 -8.50
N LEU A 366 -18.42 -23.36 -7.44
CA LEU A 366 -17.07 -23.82 -7.10
C LEU A 366 -16.97 -25.33 -7.27
N PRO A 367 -15.85 -25.87 -7.78
CA PRO A 367 -15.65 -27.32 -7.84
C PRO A 367 -15.73 -27.93 -6.44
N SER A 368 -16.32 -29.13 -6.32
CA SER A 368 -16.25 -29.86 -5.06
C SER A 368 -14.81 -30.20 -4.69
N ALA A 369 -14.52 -30.29 -3.39
CA ALA A 369 -13.22 -30.72 -2.91
C ALA A 369 -12.97 -32.23 -3.12
N ASP A 370 -14.02 -33.01 -3.34
CA ASP A 370 -13.93 -34.43 -3.69
C ASP A 370 -13.60 -34.59 -5.17
N GLU A 371 -12.35 -34.96 -5.47
CA GLU A 371 -11.84 -35.13 -6.85
C GLU A 371 -12.63 -36.18 -7.66
N ASN A 372 -13.41 -37.05 -7.00
CA ASN A 372 -14.22 -38.08 -7.66
C ASN A 372 -15.60 -37.56 -8.12
N LYS A 373 -16.01 -36.37 -7.69
CA LYS A 373 -17.30 -35.77 -8.05
C LYS A 373 -17.07 -34.56 -8.95
N LYS A 374 -17.57 -34.63 -10.19
CA LYS A 374 -17.62 -33.48 -11.12
C LYS A 374 -18.67 -32.43 -10.74
N GLU A 375 -19.15 -32.45 -9.50
CA GLU A 375 -20.20 -31.57 -9.02
C GLU A 375 -19.64 -30.20 -8.62
N THR A 376 -20.43 -29.15 -8.86
CA THR A 376 -20.13 -27.79 -8.39
C THR A 376 -21.03 -27.43 -7.22
N VAL A 377 -20.48 -26.78 -6.22
CA VAL A 377 -21.19 -26.26 -5.05
C VAL A 377 -21.36 -24.76 -5.18
N LYS A 378 -22.58 -24.27 -5.02
CA LYS A 378 -22.89 -22.85 -4.96
C LYS A 378 -22.56 -22.29 -3.59
N LYS A 379 -21.77 -21.22 -3.54
CA LYS A 379 -21.36 -20.60 -2.27
C LYS A 379 -21.14 -19.10 -2.41
N PHE A 380 -21.49 -18.37 -1.36
CA PHE A 380 -21.05 -16.98 -1.20
C PHE A 380 -19.57 -16.93 -0.77
N VAL A 381 -18.83 -15.99 -1.34
CA VAL A 381 -17.43 -15.71 -0.98
C VAL A 381 -17.30 -14.26 -0.53
N LEU A 382 -16.22 -13.93 0.17
CA LEU A 382 -15.90 -12.57 0.56
C LEU A 382 -15.39 -11.77 -0.65
N SER A 383 -15.98 -10.59 -0.87
CA SER A 383 -15.69 -9.69 -1.98
C SER A 383 -15.82 -8.22 -1.55
N PHE A 384 -15.18 -7.32 -2.28
CA PHE A 384 -15.37 -5.89 -2.13
C PHE A 384 -16.49 -5.31 -3.00
N GLU A 385 -17.10 -6.11 -3.90
CA GLU A 385 -18.11 -5.64 -4.88
C GLU A 385 -19.27 -4.85 -4.25
N ASN A 386 -19.67 -5.20 -3.04
CA ASN A 386 -20.79 -4.58 -2.33
C ASN A 386 -20.36 -3.66 -1.18
N THR A 387 -19.12 -3.18 -1.20
CA THR A 387 -18.59 -2.29 -0.15
C THR A 387 -18.61 -0.82 -0.59
N PRO A 388 -18.62 0.15 0.36
CA PRO A 388 -18.61 1.58 0.03
C PRO A 388 -17.37 2.07 -0.74
N TYR A 389 -16.32 1.25 -0.81
CA TYR A 389 -15.03 1.57 -1.43
C TYR A 389 -14.66 0.61 -2.57
N LYS A 390 -15.65 -0.10 -3.14
CA LYS A 390 -15.48 -0.98 -4.31
C LYS A 390 -14.79 -0.33 -5.50
N ASP A 391 -14.97 0.99 -5.67
CA ASP A 391 -14.41 1.77 -6.78
C ASP A 391 -13.04 2.38 -6.44
N SER A 392 -12.53 2.15 -5.22
CA SER A 392 -11.30 2.73 -4.69
C SER A 392 -10.25 1.68 -4.31
N LEU A 393 -10.34 0.46 -4.85
CA LEU A 393 -9.43 -0.66 -4.47
C LEU A 393 -7.95 -0.36 -4.78
N LYS A 394 -7.66 0.36 -5.87
CA LYS A 394 -6.30 0.81 -6.20
C LYS A 394 -5.72 1.71 -5.10
N LYS A 395 -6.50 2.69 -4.64
CA LYS A 395 -6.12 3.56 -3.52
C LYS A 395 -5.86 2.75 -2.26
N LEU A 396 -6.74 1.78 -1.95
CA LEU A 396 -6.55 0.90 -0.80
C LEU A 396 -5.22 0.13 -0.87
N CYS A 397 -4.86 -0.41 -2.03
CA CYS A 397 -3.57 -1.10 -2.20
C CYS A 397 -2.39 -0.19 -1.87
N TYR A 398 -2.42 1.04 -2.36
CA TYR A 398 -1.38 2.04 -2.10
C TYR A 398 -1.32 2.46 -0.63
N ILE A 399 -2.47 2.71 -0.01
CA ILE A 399 -2.58 3.05 1.42
C ILE A 399 -2.03 1.91 2.28
N PHE A 400 -2.37 0.66 1.95
CA PHE A 400 -1.84 -0.51 2.66
C PHE A 400 -0.32 -0.61 2.58
N TYR A 401 0.27 -0.34 1.42
CA TYR A 401 1.73 -0.28 1.30
C TYR A 401 2.35 0.84 2.14
N GLN A 402 1.73 2.02 2.17
CA GLN A 402 2.24 3.13 3.00
C GLN A 402 2.22 2.82 4.49
N LYS A 403 1.23 2.05 4.96
CA LYS A 403 1.13 1.61 6.35
C LYS A 403 1.91 0.33 6.66
N ASP A 404 2.30 -0.42 5.63
CA ASP A 404 3.08 -1.66 5.76
C ASP A 404 4.05 -1.82 4.58
N SER A 405 5.25 -1.30 4.75
CA SER A 405 6.30 -1.39 3.73
C SER A 405 6.76 -2.83 3.46
N SER A 406 6.50 -3.78 4.37
CA SER A 406 6.83 -5.19 4.18
C SER A 406 6.03 -5.84 3.04
N LEU A 407 4.91 -5.24 2.63
CA LEU A 407 4.14 -5.67 1.46
C LEU A 407 4.98 -5.69 0.18
N PHE A 408 5.94 -4.79 0.02
CA PHE A 408 6.81 -4.81 -1.15
C PHE A 408 7.64 -6.09 -1.20
N LYS A 409 8.20 -6.54 -0.07
CA LYS A 409 8.94 -7.80 -0.01
C LYS A 409 8.03 -8.99 -0.31
N THR A 410 6.79 -8.97 0.19
CA THR A 410 5.77 -9.99 -0.11
C THR A 410 5.47 -10.05 -1.61
N ALA A 411 5.19 -8.90 -2.23
CA ALA A 411 4.94 -8.79 -3.67
C ALA A 411 6.16 -9.26 -4.48
N MET A 412 7.37 -8.86 -4.08
CA MET A 412 8.62 -9.30 -4.71
C MET A 412 8.76 -10.82 -4.71
N HIS A 413 8.56 -11.48 -3.57
CA HIS A 413 8.60 -12.94 -3.53
C HIS A 413 7.52 -13.60 -4.41
N ALA A 414 6.34 -13.00 -4.50
CA ALA A 414 5.27 -13.48 -5.37
C ALA A 414 5.65 -13.37 -6.86
N TYR A 415 6.20 -12.22 -7.29
CA TYR A 415 6.73 -12.05 -8.65
C TYR A 415 7.89 -13.00 -8.95
N VAL A 416 8.77 -13.25 -7.98
CA VAL A 416 9.83 -14.26 -8.13
C VAL A 416 9.26 -15.66 -8.39
N LYS A 417 8.17 -16.05 -7.73
CA LYS A 417 7.48 -17.31 -7.98
C LYS A 417 6.83 -17.37 -9.37
N LEU A 418 6.44 -16.23 -9.93
CA LEU A 418 6.02 -16.15 -11.34
C LEU A 418 7.19 -16.21 -12.34
N GLY A 419 8.44 -16.19 -11.87
CA GLY A 419 9.63 -16.26 -12.71
C GLY A 419 10.26 -14.91 -13.04
N TYR A 420 9.83 -13.81 -12.42
CA TYR A 420 10.46 -12.51 -12.57
C TYR A 420 11.79 -12.51 -11.81
N LYS A 421 12.85 -12.95 -12.48
CA LYS A 421 14.21 -13.03 -11.95
C LYS A 421 15.20 -12.37 -12.89
N ILE A 422 16.28 -11.85 -12.31
CA ILE A 422 17.45 -11.35 -13.02
C ILE A 422 18.51 -12.43 -13.07
N ARG A 423 18.98 -12.74 -14.27
CA ARG A 423 20.18 -13.55 -14.46
C ARG A 423 21.43 -12.70 -14.34
N VAL A 424 22.35 -13.10 -13.46
CA VAL A 424 23.66 -12.44 -13.31
C VAL A 424 24.79 -13.39 -13.68
N ASP A 425 25.81 -12.84 -14.34
CA ASP A 425 27.08 -13.50 -14.62
C ASP A 425 28.17 -12.67 -13.91
N ILE A 426 28.63 -13.16 -12.77
CA ILE A 426 29.56 -12.45 -11.88
C ILE A 426 30.74 -13.37 -11.59
N ASP A 427 31.93 -12.96 -12.04
CA ASP A 427 33.17 -13.72 -11.83
C ASP A 427 33.75 -13.57 -10.41
N ASN A 428 33.39 -12.49 -9.70
CA ASN A 428 33.87 -12.25 -8.34
C ASN A 428 33.09 -13.13 -7.34
N LYS A 429 33.77 -14.08 -6.69
CA LYS A 429 33.16 -15.04 -5.74
C LYS A 429 32.55 -14.38 -4.49
N GLU A 430 33.17 -13.32 -3.98
CA GLU A 430 32.67 -12.59 -2.79
C GLU A 430 31.38 -11.85 -3.14
N LEU A 431 31.37 -11.11 -4.25
CA LEU A 431 30.17 -10.44 -4.75
C LEU A 431 29.07 -11.46 -5.11
N LEU A 432 29.43 -12.57 -5.74
CA LEU A 432 28.51 -13.68 -6.03
C LEU A 432 27.88 -14.23 -4.74
N SER A 433 28.67 -14.36 -3.67
CA SER A 433 28.17 -14.84 -2.38
C SER A 433 27.12 -13.92 -1.75
N VAL A 434 27.21 -12.59 -2.00
CA VAL A 434 26.24 -11.62 -1.49
C VAL A 434 24.96 -11.58 -2.34
N VAL A 435 25.10 -11.72 -3.66
CA VAL A 435 23.97 -11.52 -4.59
C VAL A 435 23.19 -12.79 -4.91
N LYS A 436 23.80 -13.97 -4.78
CA LYS A 436 23.14 -15.26 -5.06
C LYS A 436 21.96 -15.53 -4.13
N ASP A 437 21.99 -14.97 -2.93
CA ASP A 437 20.95 -15.15 -1.91
C ASP A 437 19.80 -14.13 -2.07
N LEU A 438 19.92 -13.18 -3.00
CA LEU A 438 18.82 -12.29 -3.35
C LEU A 438 17.72 -13.11 -4.05
N PRO A 439 16.46 -13.02 -3.60
CA PRO A 439 15.40 -13.92 -4.06
C PRO A 439 15.08 -13.79 -5.56
N PHE A 440 15.38 -12.63 -6.14
CA PHE A 440 15.15 -12.32 -7.54
C PHE A 440 16.38 -12.52 -8.42
N VAL A 441 17.47 -13.08 -7.90
CA VAL A 441 18.69 -13.35 -8.66
C VAL A 441 18.75 -14.84 -9.02
N GLU A 442 19.11 -15.12 -10.27
CA GLU A 442 19.47 -16.43 -10.77
C GLU A 442 20.92 -16.37 -11.27
N THR A 443 21.78 -17.23 -10.75
CA THR A 443 23.18 -17.29 -11.17
C THR A 443 23.34 -18.34 -12.26
N LYS A 444 24.12 -18.04 -13.30
CA LYS A 444 24.58 -19.10 -14.21
C LYS A 444 25.60 -19.95 -13.46
N ASP A 445 25.23 -21.18 -13.11
CA ASP A 445 26.23 -22.16 -12.70
C ASP A 445 27.15 -22.42 -13.90
N LYS A 446 28.41 -21.99 -13.79
CA LYS A 446 29.46 -22.31 -14.77
C LYS A 446 29.88 -23.78 -14.73
N ASP A 447 29.30 -24.58 -13.82
CA ASP A 447 29.60 -26.00 -13.64
C ASP A 447 28.65 -26.95 -14.41
N LYS A 448 27.75 -26.43 -15.26
CA LYS A 448 26.94 -27.25 -16.18
C LYS A 448 27.09 -26.79 -17.64
N LYS A 449 28.02 -27.48 -18.30
CA LYS A 449 28.42 -27.51 -19.73
C LYS A 449 29.51 -26.54 -20.17
#